data_AF-A0A354T898-F1
#
_entry.id   AF-A0A354T898-F1
#
_cell.length_a   1.000
_cell.length_b   1.000
_cell.length_c   1.000
_cell.angle_alpha   90.00
_cell.angle_beta   90.00
_cell.angle_gamma   90.00
#
_symmetry.space_group_name_H-M   'P 1'
#
loop_
_entity.id
_entity.type
_entity.pdbx_description
1 polymer ?
#
loop_
_entity_poly.entity_id
_entity_poly.type
_entity_poly.pdbx_seq_one_letter_code
_entity_poly.pdbx_strand_id
1 'polypeptide(L)'
;MTGCETGSAPATGPQADARRRQIAMEPRGDYYIGRRFHIPFTHFWGYLRSPGQDWSASKLVIMNERFMKIPFRLPEEPNDGGYAYGDDHNNEYRIYGRYTGRRVFDPNSNMILPEFELRRWELVNESPGWLFKPGERFNGKQLLRTEPGSAP
;
A
#
# COMPACT_ATOMS: atom_id res chain seq x y z
N MET A 1 -27.99 22.71 -5.34
CA MET A 1 -27.28 21.42 -5.48
C MET A 1 -25.84 21.68 -5.05
N THR A 2 -25.49 21.29 -3.83
CA THR A 2 -24.14 21.52 -3.28
C THR A 2 -23.57 20.15 -2.95
N GLY A 3 -22.68 19.67 -3.81
CA GLY A 3 -21.97 18.40 -3.61
C GLY A 3 -20.85 18.61 -2.61
N CYS A 4 -20.92 17.93 -1.47
CA CYS A 4 -19.75 17.80 -0.60
C CYS A 4 -18.82 16.78 -1.24
N GLU A 5 -17.67 17.26 -1.71
CA GLU A 5 -16.53 16.43 -2.06
C GLU A 5 -16.06 15.67 -0.81
N THR A 6 -16.20 14.35 -0.80
CA THR A 6 -15.69 13.49 0.27
C THR A 6 -14.18 13.31 0.08
N GLY A 7 -13.42 14.38 0.31
CA GLY A 7 -12.02 14.27 0.67
C GLY A 7 -11.92 13.44 1.95
N SER A 8 -11.09 12.40 1.95
CA SER A 8 -10.95 11.46 3.05
C SER A 8 -10.58 12.19 4.34
N ALA A 9 -11.57 12.48 5.19
CA ALA A 9 -11.32 13.09 6.49
C ALA A 9 -10.35 12.18 7.26
N PRO A 10 -9.31 12.73 7.91
CA PRO A 10 -8.39 11.93 8.69
C PRO A 10 -9.17 11.19 9.78
N ALA A 11 -8.74 9.96 10.07
CA ALA A 11 -9.24 9.24 11.23
C ALA A 11 -9.14 10.13 12.48
N THR A 12 -10.23 10.23 13.23
CA THR A 12 -10.29 11.03 14.46
C THR A 12 -10.27 10.13 15.69
N GLY A 13 -9.67 10.63 16.77
CA GLY A 13 -9.65 9.97 18.08
C GLY A 13 -8.24 9.57 18.57
N PRO A 14 -8.12 9.12 19.83
CA PRO A 14 -6.83 8.96 20.51
C PRO A 14 -5.85 8.04 19.79
N GLN A 15 -6.35 6.95 19.18
CA GLN A 15 -5.51 6.00 18.44
C GLN A 15 -4.95 6.61 17.14
N ALA A 16 -5.75 7.41 16.45
CA ALA A 16 -5.33 8.09 15.22
C ALA A 16 -4.29 9.18 15.52
N ASP A 17 -4.48 9.93 16.62
CA ASP A 17 -3.53 10.95 17.06
C ASP A 17 -2.20 10.32 17.51
N ALA A 18 -2.25 9.21 18.24
CA ALA A 18 -1.05 8.46 18.65
C ALA A 18 -0.26 7.99 17.44
N ARG A 19 -0.92 7.42 16.42
CA ARG A 19 -0.25 7.01 15.19
C ARG A 19 0.32 8.20 14.42
N ARG A 20 -0.42 9.31 14.30
CA ARG A 20 0.09 10.52 13.62
C ARG A 20 1.37 11.03 14.28
N ARG A 21 1.44 11.00 15.61
CA ARG A 21 2.66 11.34 16.37
C ARG A 21 3.80 10.38 16.07
N GLN A 22 3.55 9.07 16.03
CA GLN A 22 4.55 8.07 15.65
C GLN A 22 5.08 8.29 14.24
N ILE A 23 4.18 8.48 13.27
CA ILE A 23 4.52 8.80 11.87
C ILE A 23 5.39 10.06 11.80
N ALA A 24 5.02 11.12 12.53
CA ALA A 24 5.79 12.37 12.53
C ALA A 24 7.23 12.20 13.06
N MET A 25 7.46 11.22 13.94
CA MET A 25 8.78 10.89 14.51
C MET A 25 9.59 9.91 13.65
N GLU A 26 9.05 9.41 12.53
CA GLU A 26 9.81 8.55 11.62
C GLU A 26 11.07 9.26 11.13
N PRO A 27 12.23 8.58 11.15
CA PRO A 27 13.43 9.11 10.52
C PRO A 27 13.14 9.46 9.06
N ARG A 28 13.62 10.62 8.61
CA ARG A 28 13.54 11.00 7.20
C ARG A 28 14.70 10.34 6.46
N GLY A 29 14.50 10.06 5.17
CA GLY A 29 15.53 9.44 4.34
C GLY A 29 15.03 9.13 2.94
N ASP A 30 15.93 8.59 2.13
CA ASP A 30 15.64 8.14 0.77
C ASP A 30 15.07 6.73 0.76
N TYR A 31 13.87 6.60 1.32
CA TYR A 31 13.07 5.39 1.32
C TYR A 31 11.60 5.75 1.44
N TYR A 32 10.76 4.75 1.23
CA TYR A 32 9.32 4.81 1.41
C TYR A 32 8.91 3.85 2.53
N ILE A 33 7.81 4.17 3.20
CA ILE A 33 7.10 3.19 4.03
C ILE A 33 6.01 2.58 3.17
N GLY A 34 6.05 1.25 3.06
CA GLY A 34 5.13 0.46 2.26
C GLY A 34 4.24 -0.41 3.12
N ARG A 35 2.97 -0.53 2.74
CA ARG A 35 2.04 -1.50 3.31
C ARG A 35 1.53 -2.40 2.22
N ARG A 36 1.75 -3.70 2.39
CA ARG A 36 1.20 -4.69 1.47
C ARG A 36 -0.31 -4.58 1.48
N PHE A 37 -0.92 -4.51 0.30
CA PHE A 37 -2.37 -4.58 0.17
C PHE A 37 -2.70 -5.51 -0.97
N HIS A 38 -3.04 -6.74 -0.63
CA HIS A 38 -3.33 -7.79 -1.60
C HIS A 38 -4.84 -8.01 -1.73
N ILE A 39 -5.32 -7.99 -2.97
CA ILE A 39 -6.61 -8.54 -3.39
C ILE A 39 -6.29 -9.64 -4.43
N PRO A 40 -6.96 -10.81 -4.39
CA PRO A 40 -6.72 -11.86 -5.39
C PRO A 40 -6.88 -11.35 -6.82
N PHE A 41 -6.02 -11.86 -7.72
CA PHE A 41 -5.97 -11.54 -9.14
C PHE A 41 -5.56 -10.09 -9.50
N THR A 42 -5.31 -9.18 -8.56
CA THR A 42 -4.83 -7.83 -8.91
C THR A 42 -3.30 -7.78 -8.98
N HIS A 43 -2.77 -6.86 -9.78
CA HIS A 43 -1.32 -6.71 -10.00
C HIS A 43 -0.69 -5.56 -9.22
N PHE A 44 -1.50 -4.69 -8.61
CA PHE A 44 -0.96 -3.73 -7.65
C PHE A 44 -0.37 -4.46 -6.44
N TRP A 45 0.67 -3.89 -5.87
CA TRP A 45 1.36 -4.46 -4.72
C TRP A 45 0.77 -3.97 -3.39
N GLY A 46 0.56 -2.66 -3.29
CA GLY A 46 0.16 -2.03 -2.04
C GLY A 46 0.42 -0.54 -2.04
N TYR A 47 0.40 0.05 -0.85
CA TYR A 47 0.49 1.50 -0.66
C TYR A 47 1.90 1.93 -0.29
N LEU A 48 2.40 2.98 -0.92
CA LEU A 48 3.65 3.64 -0.56
C LEU A 48 3.41 5.08 -0.13
N ARG A 49 4.08 5.49 0.95
CA ARG A 49 4.18 6.90 1.40
C ARG A 49 5.60 7.26 1.75
N SER A 50 5.92 8.55 1.72
CA SER A 50 7.22 9.01 2.24
C SER A 50 7.20 8.98 3.78
N PRO A 51 8.36 8.83 4.44
CA PRO A 51 8.46 8.88 5.89
C PRO A 51 7.87 10.19 6.43
N GLY A 52 7.08 10.08 7.49
CA GLY A 52 6.34 11.17 8.12
C GLY A 52 5.20 11.78 7.30
N GLN A 53 4.83 11.18 6.16
CA GLN A 53 3.52 11.42 5.54
C GLN A 53 2.48 10.47 6.14
N ASP A 54 1.22 10.90 6.20
CA ASP A 54 0.11 10.06 6.63
C ASP A 54 -0.27 9.03 5.54
N TRP A 55 -0.94 7.94 5.93
CA TRP A 55 -1.42 6.93 4.98
C TRP A 55 -2.47 7.48 4.02
N SER A 56 -3.20 8.53 4.40
CA SER A 56 -4.10 9.24 3.49
C SER A 56 -3.38 9.80 2.24
N ALA A 57 -2.09 10.16 2.35
CA ALA A 57 -1.27 10.65 1.25
C ALA A 57 -0.51 9.56 0.49
N SER A 58 -0.64 8.29 0.90
CA SER A 58 -0.01 7.17 0.21
C SER A 58 -0.58 6.97 -1.20
N LYS A 59 0.16 6.27 -2.05
CA LYS A 59 -0.27 5.89 -3.41
C LYS A 59 -0.32 4.38 -3.51
N LEU A 60 -1.39 3.84 -4.10
CA LEU A 60 -1.42 2.45 -4.54
C LEU A 60 -0.50 2.30 -5.76
N VAL A 61 0.43 1.33 -5.73
CA VAL A 61 1.47 1.19 -6.75
C VAL A 61 1.50 -0.19 -7.39
N ILE A 62 1.97 -0.22 -8.64
CA ILE A 62 2.45 -1.45 -9.30
C ILE A 62 3.98 -1.46 -9.15
N MET A 63 4.52 -2.57 -8.65
CA MET A 63 5.96 -2.73 -8.45
C MET A 63 6.62 -3.24 -9.72
N ASN A 64 7.60 -2.49 -10.22
CA ASN A 64 8.50 -2.95 -11.25
C ASN A 64 9.63 -3.76 -10.61
N GLU A 65 9.60 -5.07 -10.85
CA GLU A 65 10.51 -6.06 -10.27
C GLU A 65 11.78 -6.30 -11.09
N ARG A 66 12.19 -5.37 -11.97
CA ARG A 66 13.36 -5.54 -12.85
C ARG A 66 14.65 -5.82 -12.08
N PHE A 67 14.79 -5.22 -10.90
CA PHE A 67 16.03 -5.29 -10.10
C PHE A 67 15.89 -6.05 -8.79
N MET A 68 14.67 -6.14 -8.26
CA MET A 68 14.38 -6.79 -6.99
C MET A 68 12.96 -7.37 -7.05
N LYS A 69 12.78 -8.59 -6.54
CA LYS A 69 11.46 -9.19 -6.39
C LYS A 69 10.73 -8.61 -5.19
N ILE A 70 9.41 -8.45 -5.29
CA ILE A 70 8.59 -8.04 -4.15
C ILE A 70 8.65 -9.09 -3.01
N PRO A 71 8.40 -8.69 -1.76
CA PRO A 71 8.16 -9.64 -0.68
C PRO A 71 7.03 -10.61 -1.05
N PHE A 72 7.15 -11.86 -0.61
CA PHE A 72 6.17 -12.92 -0.89
C PHE A 72 5.83 -13.04 -2.38
N ARG A 73 6.87 -12.95 -3.24
CA ARG A 73 6.80 -13.31 -4.66
C ARG A 73 6.78 -14.84 -4.82
N LEU A 74 5.71 -15.45 -4.33
CA LEU A 74 5.45 -16.89 -4.33
C LEU A 74 4.42 -17.25 -5.42
N PRO A 75 4.16 -18.54 -5.66
CA PRO A 75 2.99 -18.97 -6.44
C PRO A 75 1.68 -18.45 -5.82
N GLU A 76 0.70 -18.09 -6.65
CA GLU A 76 -0.63 -17.69 -6.17
C GLU A 76 -1.39 -18.88 -5.56
N GLU A 77 -1.18 -20.08 -6.10
CA GLU A 77 -1.78 -21.32 -5.61
C GLU A 77 -0.66 -22.33 -5.29
N PRO A 78 -0.17 -22.38 -4.04
CA PRO A 78 0.84 -23.36 -3.63
C PRO A 78 0.23 -24.77 -3.56
N ASN A 79 0.94 -25.76 -4.12
CA ASN A 79 0.47 -27.15 -4.19
C ASN A 79 0.52 -27.90 -2.84
N ASP A 80 1.27 -27.38 -1.87
CA ASP A 80 1.56 -28.00 -0.58
C ASP A 80 0.82 -27.34 0.59
N GLY A 81 -0.06 -26.37 0.31
CA GLY A 81 -0.74 -25.57 1.33
C GLY A 81 0.19 -24.62 2.10
N GLY A 82 1.40 -24.37 1.58
CA GLY A 82 2.33 -23.38 2.12
C GLY A 82 1.89 -21.93 1.87
N TYR A 83 2.80 -21.00 2.10
CA TYR A 83 2.53 -19.58 1.86
C TYR A 83 2.30 -19.29 0.37
N ALA A 84 1.30 -18.47 0.10
CA ALA A 84 0.93 -17.99 -1.22
C ALA A 84 1.41 -16.55 -1.46
N TYR A 85 1.31 -16.13 -2.72
CA TYR A 85 1.49 -14.73 -3.12
C TYR A 85 0.56 -13.81 -2.32
N GLY A 86 1.15 -12.82 -1.63
CA GLY A 86 0.35 -11.83 -0.91
C GLY A 86 -0.15 -12.25 0.47
N ASP A 87 0.30 -13.41 0.99
CA ASP A 87 0.06 -13.83 2.38
C ASP A 87 0.68 -12.87 3.41
N ASP A 88 1.59 -12.01 2.97
CA ASP A 88 2.09 -10.87 3.73
C ASP A 88 1.13 -9.68 3.76
N HIS A 89 -0.17 -9.91 3.54
CA HIS A 89 -1.18 -8.86 3.52
C HIS A 89 -1.07 -8.00 4.79
N ASN A 90 -1.03 -6.69 4.59
CA ASN A 90 -0.93 -5.67 5.62
C ASN A 90 0.43 -5.57 6.35
N ASN A 91 1.44 -6.38 6.00
CA ASN A 91 2.80 -6.18 6.51
C ASN A 91 3.34 -4.81 6.10
N GLU A 92 4.12 -4.20 7.02
CA GLU A 92 4.80 -2.94 6.81
C GLU A 92 6.26 -3.16 6.44
N TYR A 93 6.71 -2.43 5.42
CA TYR A 93 8.05 -2.53 4.87
C TYR A 93 8.68 -1.15 4.78
N ARG A 94 10.00 -1.11 4.93
CA ARG A 94 10.82 -0.05 4.38
C ARG A 94 11.17 -0.42 2.96
N ILE A 95 10.89 0.47 2.01
CA ILE A 95 11.04 0.24 0.56
C ILE A 95 12.01 1.24 -0.02
N TYR A 96 12.99 0.77 -0.79
CA TYR A 96 13.97 1.60 -1.48
C TYR A 96 13.75 1.46 -2.99
N GLY A 97 13.80 2.58 -3.69
CA GLY A 97 13.51 2.63 -5.12
C GLY A 97 13.05 4.00 -5.56
N ARG A 98 12.41 4.09 -6.72
CA ARG A 98 11.86 5.35 -7.22
C ARG A 98 10.60 5.14 -8.04
N TYR A 99 9.74 6.15 -8.06
CA TYR A 99 8.71 6.26 -9.09
C TYR A 99 9.37 6.47 -10.46
N THR A 100 8.94 5.71 -11.46
CA THR A 100 9.52 5.81 -12.82
C THR A 100 8.91 6.95 -13.63
N GLY A 101 7.80 7.53 -13.15
CA GLY A 101 6.97 8.47 -13.90
C GLY A 101 5.99 7.80 -14.85
N ARG A 102 6.11 6.48 -15.07
CA ARG A 102 5.16 5.71 -15.88
C ARG A 102 3.92 5.38 -15.06
N ARG A 103 2.83 5.13 -15.79
CA ARG A 103 1.60 4.58 -15.24
C ARG A 103 1.28 3.27 -15.96
N VAL A 104 0.73 2.31 -15.23
CA VAL A 104 0.50 0.94 -15.71
C VAL A 104 -0.96 0.59 -15.45
N PHE A 105 -1.62 0.03 -16.46
CA PHE A 105 -2.99 -0.45 -16.35
C PHE A 105 -3.00 -1.86 -15.73
N ASP A 106 -3.79 -2.06 -14.67
CA ASP A 106 -4.15 -3.37 -14.13
C ASP A 106 -5.57 -3.72 -14.57
N PRO A 107 -5.75 -4.68 -15.49
CA PRO A 107 -7.07 -5.04 -16.02
C PRO A 107 -8.03 -5.55 -14.94
N ASN A 108 -7.53 -6.29 -13.95
CA ASN A 108 -8.38 -6.95 -12.96
C ASN A 108 -8.94 -5.96 -11.93
N SER A 109 -8.23 -4.87 -11.67
CA SER A 109 -8.75 -3.77 -10.87
C SER A 109 -9.38 -2.64 -11.71
N ASN A 110 -9.23 -2.69 -13.03
CA ASN A 110 -9.58 -1.61 -13.97
C ASN A 110 -9.00 -0.24 -13.56
N MET A 111 -7.72 -0.20 -13.18
CA MET A 111 -7.05 1.04 -12.74
C MET A 111 -5.74 1.30 -13.47
N ILE A 112 -5.41 2.57 -13.69
CA ILE A 112 -4.10 3.03 -14.14
C ILE A 112 -3.31 3.56 -12.93
N LEU A 113 -2.29 2.82 -12.50
CA LEU A 113 -1.54 3.09 -11.26
C LEU A 113 -0.10 3.52 -11.53
N PRO A 114 0.53 4.33 -10.66
CA PRO A 114 1.94 4.67 -10.78
C PRO A 114 2.83 3.42 -10.66
N GLU A 115 3.85 3.36 -11.51
CA GLU A 115 4.90 2.34 -11.45
C GLU A 115 6.00 2.76 -10.48
N PHE A 116 6.40 1.84 -9.59
CA PHE A 116 7.50 2.01 -8.66
C PHE A 116 8.60 0.98 -8.94
N GLU A 117 9.81 1.43 -9.25
CA GLU A 117 10.97 0.57 -9.46
C GLU A 117 11.57 0.16 -8.11
N LEU A 118 11.41 -1.12 -7.76
CA LEU A 118 11.89 -1.68 -6.50
C LEU A 118 13.39 -1.99 -6.57
N ARG A 119 14.14 -1.57 -5.55
CA ARG A 119 15.58 -1.80 -5.43
C ARG A 119 15.96 -2.61 -4.19
N ARG A 120 15.26 -2.40 -3.08
CA ARG A 120 15.43 -3.14 -1.83
C ARG A 120 14.18 -2.99 -0.98
N TRP A 121 13.94 -3.96 -0.11
CA TRP A 121 12.91 -3.87 0.92
C TRP A 121 13.40 -4.49 2.22
N GLU A 122 12.82 -4.06 3.34
CA GLU A 122 13.07 -4.59 4.68
C GLU A 122 11.72 -4.70 5.39
N LEU A 123 11.43 -5.86 5.98
CA LEU A 123 10.24 -6.02 6.83
C LEU A 123 10.42 -5.19 8.11
N VAL A 124 9.42 -4.37 8.44
CA VAL A 124 9.41 -3.50 9.62
C VAL A 124 8.44 -4.04 10.67
N ASN A 125 7.25 -4.46 10.26
CA ASN A 125 6.21 -4.91 11.17
C ASN A 125 5.22 -5.85 10.46
N GLU A 126 5.00 -7.04 11.01
CA GLU A 126 4.03 -8.04 10.50
C GLU A 126 2.59 -7.77 10.95
N SER A 127 2.39 -6.89 11.93
CA SER A 127 1.06 -6.57 12.48
C SER A 127 0.93 -5.09 12.84
N PRO A 128 1.03 -4.18 11.85
CA PRO A 128 0.98 -2.73 12.07
C PRO A 128 -0.43 -2.16 12.34
N GLY A 129 -1.45 -3.03 12.45
CA GLY A 129 -2.84 -2.65 12.72
C GLY A 129 -3.58 -2.13 11.49
N TRP A 130 -4.50 -1.18 11.66
CA TRP A 130 -5.22 -0.56 10.54
C TRP A 130 -4.27 0.17 9.58
N LEU A 131 -4.71 0.48 8.37
CA LEU A 131 -4.01 1.21 7.32
C LEU A 131 -4.49 2.67 7.25
N PHE A 132 -5.78 2.93 7.02
CA PHE A 132 -6.31 4.30 6.85
C PHE A 132 -7.04 4.86 8.07
N LYS A 133 -7.85 4.03 8.75
CA LYS A 133 -8.56 4.47 9.97
C LYS A 133 -8.79 3.36 11.00
N PRO A 134 -8.86 3.69 12.30
CA PRO A 134 -9.23 2.74 13.34
C PRO A 134 -10.54 2.03 13.04
N GLY A 135 -10.57 0.71 13.31
CA GLY A 135 -11.77 -0.11 13.11
C GLY A 135 -12.12 -0.40 11.65
N GLU A 136 -11.29 0.00 10.68
CA GLU A 136 -11.49 -0.45 9.30
C GLU A 136 -11.41 -1.98 9.19
N ARG A 137 -12.19 -2.52 8.26
CA ARG A 137 -12.27 -3.96 8.02
C ARG A 137 -11.99 -4.23 6.55
N PHE A 138 -11.02 -5.09 6.30
CA PHE A 138 -10.75 -5.60 4.97
C PHE A 138 -11.35 -7.00 4.83
N ASN A 139 -12.07 -7.23 3.73
CA ASN A 139 -12.78 -8.49 3.47
C ASN A 139 -12.07 -9.36 2.42
N GLY A 140 -10.85 -9.01 2.00
CA GLY A 140 -10.12 -9.71 0.95
C GLY A 140 -10.46 -9.26 -0.48
N LYS A 141 -11.49 -8.42 -0.69
CA LYS A 141 -12.13 -8.29 -2.01
C LYS A 141 -12.22 -6.87 -2.56
N GLN A 142 -12.01 -5.84 -1.74
CA GLN A 142 -12.20 -4.45 -2.17
C GLN A 142 -11.17 -3.51 -1.55
N LEU A 143 -10.86 -2.43 -2.27
CA LEU A 143 -10.06 -1.34 -1.73
C LEU A 143 -10.80 -0.67 -0.56
N LEU A 144 -10.02 -0.12 0.38
CA LEU A 144 -10.57 0.59 1.54
C LEU A 144 -10.90 2.07 1.23
N ARG A 145 -10.50 2.56 0.05
CA ARG A 145 -10.80 3.90 -0.46
C ARG A 145 -10.71 3.92 -1.99
N THR A 146 -11.21 4.99 -2.60
CA THR A 146 -11.00 5.31 -4.01
C THR A 146 -9.60 5.88 -4.21
N GLU A 147 -8.91 5.49 -5.28
CA GLU A 147 -7.59 6.04 -5.63
C GLU A 147 -7.73 7.20 -6.62
N PRO A 148 -7.39 8.44 -6.23
CA PRO A 148 -7.55 9.60 -7.10
C PRO A 148 -6.73 9.49 -8.38
N GLY A 149 -7.36 9.79 -9.51
CA GLY A 149 -6.73 9.75 -10.82
C GLY A 149 -6.45 8.35 -11.35
N SER A 150 -6.89 7.28 -10.70
CA SER A 150 -6.65 5.89 -11.15
C SER A 150 -7.62 5.39 -12.21
N ALA A 151 -8.65 6.17 -12.55
CA ALA A 151 -9.58 5.83 -13.62
C ALA A 151 -8.84 5.70 -14.98
N PRO A 152 -9.22 4.73 -15.82
CA PRO A 152 -8.67 4.56 -17.17
C PRO A 152 -8.87 5.76 -18.10
#